data_AF-F0GB10-F1
#
_entry.id   AF-F0GB10-F1
#
_cell.length_a   1.000
_cell.length_b   1.000
_cell.length_c   1.000
_cell.angle_alpha   90.00
_cell.angle_beta   90.00
_cell.angle_gamma   90.00
#
_symmetry.space_group_name_H-M   'P 1'
#
loop_
_entity.id
_entity.type
_entity.pdbx_description
1 polymer ?
#
loop_
_entity_poly.entity_id
_entity_poly.type
_entity_poly.pdbx_seq_one_letter_code
_entity_poly.pdbx_strand_id
1 'polypeptide(L)'
;MYPTDTVQSPSAAPPLADRQLRRIVIASVAGNAMEWYDFFVYGTAAALVFGHVFFPPGASPLAGSLAAFAAFALGFVARPLGGIVFGHVGDRYGRKASLVWTLLIMGASTFAIGLLPT
;
A
#
# COMPACT_ATOMS: atom_id res chain seq x y z
N MET A 1 -10.88 -10.77 -55.75
CA MET A 1 -9.84 -11.58 -55.11
C MET A 1 -9.31 -10.79 -53.92
N TYR A 2 -9.97 -10.91 -52.76
CA TYR A 2 -9.50 -10.24 -51.54
C TYR A 2 -8.33 -11.05 -50.97
N PRO A 3 -7.19 -10.43 -50.62
CA PRO A 3 -6.16 -11.12 -49.86
C PRO A 3 -6.73 -11.45 -48.48
N THR A 4 -6.73 -12.73 -48.14
CA THR A 4 -6.99 -13.18 -46.77
C THR A 4 -5.76 -12.84 -45.93
N ASP A 5 -5.76 -11.67 -45.31
CA ASP A 5 -4.80 -11.36 -44.24
C ASP A 5 -5.02 -12.39 -43.13
N THR A 6 -4.06 -13.29 -42.96
CA THR A 6 -4.04 -14.24 -41.85
C THR A 6 -3.93 -13.44 -40.56
N VAL A 7 -5.04 -13.33 -39.82
CA VAL A 7 -5.05 -12.79 -38.47
C VAL A 7 -4.12 -13.66 -37.62
N GLN A 8 -2.89 -13.17 -37.43
CA GLN A 8 -1.89 -13.82 -36.61
C GLN A 8 -2.37 -13.72 -35.16
N SER A 9 -2.90 -14.82 -34.64
CA SER A 9 -3.31 -14.93 -33.23
C SER A 9 -2.16 -14.46 -32.33
N PRO A 10 -2.42 -13.62 -31.32
CA PRO A 10 -1.37 -13.12 -30.43
C PRO A 10 -0.65 -14.33 -29.80
N SER A 11 0.66 -14.40 -30.03
CA SER A 11 1.54 -15.43 -29.47
C SER A 11 1.35 -15.45 -27.95
N ALA A 12 0.81 -16.55 -27.42
CA ALA A 12 0.57 -16.71 -25.99
C ALA A 12 1.92 -16.64 -25.26
N ALA A 13 2.05 -15.70 -24.32
CA ALA A 13 3.24 -15.58 -23.49
C ALA A 13 3.54 -16.92 -22.79
N PRO A 14 4.82 -17.33 -22.67
CA PRO A 14 5.17 -18.61 -22.09
C PRO A 14 4.64 -18.74 -20.65
N PRO A 15 4.15 -19.93 -20.24
CA PRO A 15 3.64 -20.15 -18.88
C PRO A 15 4.69 -19.80 -17.83
N LEU A 16 4.30 -19.07 -16.79
CA LEU A 16 5.17 -18.81 -15.65
C LEU A 16 5.46 -20.13 -14.93
N ALA A 17 6.73 -20.44 -14.68
CA ALA A 17 7.11 -21.61 -13.90
C ALA A 17 6.46 -21.58 -12.49
N ASP A 18 5.94 -22.71 -12.00
CA ASP A 18 5.20 -22.81 -10.73
C ASP A 18 5.93 -22.17 -9.55
N ARG A 19 7.28 -22.29 -9.51
CA ARG A 19 8.12 -21.67 -8.48
C ARG A 19 8.03 -20.15 -8.47
N GLN A 20 7.95 -19.53 -9.65
CA GLN A 20 7.84 -18.09 -9.81
C GLN A 20 6.44 -17.61 -9.42
N LEU A 21 5.39 -18.32 -9.83
CA LEU A 21 4.01 -18.02 -9.44
C LEU A 21 3.85 -18.08 -7.92
N ARG A 22 4.36 -19.14 -7.28
CA ARG A 22 4.32 -19.29 -5.82
C ARG A 22 5.02 -18.14 -5.09
N ARG A 23 6.15 -17.67 -5.61
CA ARG A 23 6.86 -16.52 -5.03
C ARG A 23 6.05 -15.23 -5.15
N ILE A 24 5.39 -15.00 -6.28
CA ILE A 24 4.53 -13.82 -6.49
C ILE A 24 3.36 -13.86 -5.51
N VAL A 25 2.68 -15.00 -5.38
CA VAL A 25 1.55 -15.15 -4.45
C VAL A 25 1.97 -14.88 -3.01
N ILE A 26 3.07 -15.48 -2.54
CA ILE A 26 3.57 -15.24 -1.18
C ILE A 26 3.89 -13.76 -0.95
N ALA A 27 4.56 -13.11 -1.92
CA ALA A 27 4.88 -11.69 -1.82
C ALA A 27 3.62 -10.82 -1.76
N SER A 28 2.59 -11.12 -2.56
CA SER A 28 1.31 -10.40 -2.54
C SER A 28 0.57 -10.59 -1.21
N VAL A 29 0.52 -11.81 -0.69
CA VAL A 29 -0.12 -12.10 0.61
C VAL A 29 0.62 -11.40 1.74
N ALA A 30 1.95 -11.46 1.77
CA ALA A 30 2.76 -10.79 2.77
C ALA A 30 2.57 -9.27 2.72
N GLY A 31 2.56 -8.67 1.52
CA GLY A 31 2.27 -7.25 1.33
C GLY A 31 0.89 -6.86 1.86
N ASN A 32 -0.14 -7.62 1.51
CA ASN A 32 -1.51 -7.37 2.00
C ASN A 32 -1.64 -7.55 3.51
N ALA A 33 -0.97 -8.56 4.09
CA ALA A 33 -0.96 -8.76 5.54
C ALA A 33 -0.27 -7.62 6.27
N MET A 34 0.85 -7.14 5.75
CA MET A 34 1.54 -5.97 6.30
C MET A 34 0.67 -4.72 6.24
N GLU A 35 0.03 -4.46 5.10
CA GLU A 35 -0.90 -3.36 4.95
C GLU A 35 -2.00 -3.39 6.03
N TRP A 36 -2.64 -4.55 6.24
CA TRP A 36 -3.63 -4.73 7.32
C TRP A 36 -3.05 -4.52 8.72
N TYR A 37 -1.83 -5.00 8.96
CA TYR A 37 -1.15 -4.82 10.23
C TYR A 37 -0.97 -3.32 10.55
N ASP A 38 -0.48 -2.52 9.60
CA ASP A 38 -0.20 -1.10 9.83
C ASP A 38 -1.49 -0.28 9.99
N PHE A 39 -2.55 -0.59 9.22
CA PHE A 39 -3.87 0.02 9.44
C PHE A 39 -4.43 -0.28 10.82
N PHE A 40 -4.25 -1.51 11.31
CA PHE A 40 -4.72 -1.88 12.65
C PHE A 40 -3.93 -1.16 13.74
N VAL A 41 -2.60 -1.12 13.62
CA VAL A 41 -1.72 -0.41 14.56
C VAL A 41 -2.04 1.09 14.57
N TYR A 42 -2.12 1.73 13.40
CA TYR A 42 -2.47 3.14 13.28
C TYR A 42 -3.86 3.43 13.84
N GLY A 43 -4.88 2.64 13.48
CA GLY A 43 -6.25 2.85 13.96
C GLY A 43 -6.36 2.74 15.48
N THR A 44 -5.64 1.77 16.07
CA THR A 44 -5.58 1.60 17.53
C THR A 44 -4.86 2.77 18.19
N ALA A 45 -3.73 3.21 17.62
CA ALA A 45 -2.98 4.37 18.12
C ALA A 45 -3.77 5.69 17.96
N ALA A 46 -4.51 5.86 16.86
CA ALA A 46 -5.39 6.99 16.64
C ALA A 46 -6.52 7.07 17.67
N ALA A 47 -7.09 5.92 18.02
CA ALA A 47 -8.15 5.84 19.02
C ALA A 47 -7.65 6.07 20.45
N LEU A 48 -6.45 5.59 20.80
CA LEU A 48 -5.99 5.52 22.20
C LEU A 48 -4.87 6.50 22.57
N VAL A 49 -4.02 6.90 21.62
CA VAL A 49 -2.73 7.56 21.90
C VAL A 49 -2.61 8.93 21.24
N PHE A 50 -2.96 9.07 19.97
CA PHE A 50 -2.69 10.31 19.22
C PHE A 50 -3.48 11.52 19.71
N GLY A 51 -4.69 11.32 20.23
CA GLY A 51 -5.47 12.39 20.84
C GLY A 51 -4.81 13.02 22.07
N HIS A 52 -3.98 12.25 22.81
CA HIS A 52 -3.29 12.72 24.01
C HIS A 52 -1.84 13.17 23.74
N VAL A 53 -1.14 12.52 22.80
CA VAL A 53 0.27 12.83 22.47
C VAL A 53 0.39 14.09 21.61
N PHE A 54 -0.50 14.27 20.63
CA PHE A 54 -0.40 15.40 19.70
C PHE A 54 -1.18 16.65 20.13
N PHE A 55 -2.06 16.53 21.12
CA PHE A 55 -2.88 17.65 21.60
C PHE A 55 -2.68 17.87 23.11
N PRO A 56 -1.99 18.95 23.51
CA PRO A 56 -1.75 19.25 24.92
C PRO A 56 -3.07 19.57 25.65
N PRO A 57 -3.10 19.50 27.01
CA PRO A 57 -4.31 19.59 27.83
C PRO A 57 -5.17 20.87 27.69
N GLY A 58 -4.74 21.86 26.90
CA GLY A 58 -5.50 23.08 26.58
C GLY A 58 -6.21 23.08 25.22
N ALA A 59 -6.00 22.06 24.37
CA ALA A 59 -6.69 21.92 23.09
C ALA A 59 -7.92 20.99 23.21
N SER A 60 -8.93 21.21 22.35
CA SER A 60 -10.13 20.36 22.28
C SER A 60 -9.75 18.88 22.04
N PRO A 61 -9.95 17.97 23.01
CA PRO A 61 -9.62 16.55 22.84
C PRO A 61 -10.37 15.91 21.67
N LEU A 62 -11.58 16.40 21.40
CA LEU A 62 -12.40 15.98 20.27
C LEU A 62 -11.74 16.31 18.92
N ALA A 63 -11.15 17.50 18.80
CA ALA A 63 -10.47 17.91 17.56
C ALA A 63 -9.25 17.01 17.26
N GLY A 64 -8.53 16.58 18.30
CA GLY A 64 -7.38 15.70 18.15
C GLY A 64 -7.75 14.29 17.70
N SER A 65 -8.78 13.68 18.32
CA SER A 65 -9.31 12.39 17.85
C SER A 65 -9.86 12.49 16.44
N LEU A 66 -10.59 13.57 16.10
CA LEU A 66 -11.09 13.78 14.74
C LEU A 66 -9.95 13.94 13.72
N ALA A 67 -8.87 14.63 14.06
CA ALA A 67 -7.69 14.74 13.20
C ALA A 67 -7.00 13.39 13.00
N ALA A 68 -6.84 12.58 14.06
CA ALA A 68 -6.26 11.25 13.97
C ALA A 68 -7.12 10.29 13.11
N PHE A 69 -8.44 10.32 13.27
CA PHE A 69 -9.35 9.56 12.41
C PHE A 69 -9.40 10.11 10.97
N ALA A 70 -9.26 11.42 10.76
CA ALA A 70 -9.18 12.01 9.44
C ALA A 70 -7.91 11.56 8.71
N ALA A 71 -6.77 11.48 9.40
CA ALA A 71 -5.54 10.92 8.86
C ALA A 71 -5.67 9.41 8.54
N PHE A 72 -6.38 8.64 9.39
CA PHE A 72 -6.75 7.26 9.08
C PHE A 72 -7.61 7.16 7.81
N ALA A 73 -8.63 8.03 7.68
CA ALA A 73 -9.49 8.10 6.50
C ALA A 73 -8.72 8.49 5.21
N LEU A 74 -7.76 9.41 5.32
CA LEU A 74 -6.84 9.79 4.24
C LEU A 74 -6.08 8.59 3.68
N GLY A 75 -5.73 7.61 4.51
CA GLY A 75 -5.13 6.35 4.07
C GLY A 75 -5.98 5.57 3.07
N PHE A 76 -7.31 5.66 3.13
CA PHE A 76 -8.20 5.03 2.16
C PHE A 76 -8.18 5.72 0.79
N VAL A 77 -7.94 7.02 0.74
CA VAL A 77 -7.78 7.77 -0.52
C VAL A 77 -6.36 7.58 -1.08
N ALA A 78 -5.37 7.48 -0.20
CA ALA A 78 -3.99 7.20 -0.57
C ALA A 78 -3.84 5.85 -1.29
N ARG A 79 -4.67 4.85 -0.97
CA ARG A 79 -4.65 3.52 -1.61
C ARG A 79 -4.94 3.55 -3.11
N PRO A 80 -6.07 4.09 -3.62
CA PRO A 80 -6.30 4.26 -5.05
C PRO A 80 -5.18 5.06 -5.74
N LEU A 81 -4.74 6.16 -5.12
CA LEU A 81 -3.68 7.00 -5.68
C LEU A 81 -2.35 6.25 -5.78
N GLY A 82 -1.97 5.54 -4.72
CA GLY A 82 -0.80 4.67 -4.69
C GLY A 82 -0.91 3.56 -5.74
N GLY A 83 -2.07 2.92 -5.87
CA GLY A 83 -2.33 1.91 -6.90
C GLY A 83 -2.16 2.43 -8.32
N ILE A 84 -2.59 3.66 -8.60
CA ILE A 84 -2.41 4.29 -9.91
C ILE A 84 -0.93 4.58 -10.17
N VAL A 85 -0.23 5.22 -9.22
CA VAL A 85 1.17 5.61 -9.36
C VAL A 85 2.09 4.38 -9.43
N PHE A 86 2.00 3.50 -8.43
CA PHE A 86 2.84 2.29 -8.34
C PHE A 86 2.39 1.19 -9.31
N GLY A 87 1.15 1.23 -9.80
CA GLY A 87 0.70 0.42 -10.94
C GLY A 87 1.40 0.86 -12.23
N HIS A 88 1.37 2.16 -12.54
CA HIS A 88 2.08 2.70 -13.70
C HIS A 88 3.60 2.46 -13.63
N VAL A 89 4.21 2.69 -12.46
CA VAL A 89 5.63 2.39 -12.23
C VAL A 89 5.90 0.89 -12.35
N GLY A 90 5.01 0.03 -11.85
CA GLY A 90 5.13 -1.42 -11.94
C GLY A 90 5.06 -1.94 -13.37
N ASP A 91 4.23 -1.31 -14.21
CA ASP A 91 4.10 -1.67 -15.62
C ASP A 91 5.32 -1.19 -16.45
N ARG A 92 5.93 -0.06 -16.07
CA ARG A 92 7.09 0.52 -16.79
C ARG A 92 8.45 0.01 -16.32
N TYR A 93 8.63 -0.23 -15.02
CA TYR A 93 9.91 -0.58 -14.39
C TYR A 93 9.93 -2.00 -13.79
N GLY A 94 8.81 -2.72 -13.89
CA GLY A 94 8.67 -4.11 -13.46
C GLY A 94 7.97 -4.29 -12.11
N ARG A 95 7.03 -5.25 -12.08
CA ARG A 95 6.16 -5.54 -10.92
C ARG A 95 6.93 -5.84 -9.63
N LYS A 96 8.11 -6.47 -9.72
CA LYS A 96 8.95 -6.78 -8.54
C LYS A 96 9.48 -5.51 -7.88
N ALA A 97 9.94 -4.53 -8.66
CA ALA A 97 10.50 -3.29 -8.12
C ALA A 97 9.42 -2.49 -7.40
N SER A 98 8.24 -2.37 -8.02
CA SER A 98 7.08 -1.70 -7.40
C SER A 98 6.71 -2.31 -6.05
N LEU A 99 6.64 -3.65 -5.95
CA LEU A 99 6.34 -4.36 -4.70
C LEU A 99 7.37 -4.10 -3.60
N VAL A 100 8.66 -4.07 -3.96
CA VAL A 100 9.73 -3.78 -2.98
C VAL A 100 9.67 -2.32 -2.51
N TRP A 101 9.42 -1.38 -3.43
CA TRP A 101 9.29 0.04 -3.08
C TRP A 101 8.12 0.30 -2.15
N THR A 102 6.94 -0.23 -2.43
CA THR A 102 5.77 -0.04 -1.56
C THR A 102 6.02 -0.64 -0.18
N LEU A 103 6.64 -1.82 -0.11
CA LEU A 103 7.00 -2.46 1.14
C LEU A 103 7.99 -1.62 1.98
N LEU A 104 9.02 -1.06 1.34
CA LEU A 104 10.02 -0.23 2.03
C LEU A 104 9.42 1.08 2.54
N ILE A 105 8.61 1.76 1.71
CA ILE A 105 7.94 3.01 2.10
C ILE A 105 7.04 2.77 3.29
N MET A 106 6.26 1.69 3.25
CA MET A 106 5.35 1.33 4.31
C MET A 106 6.11 1.04 5.63
N GLY A 107 7.09 0.13 5.60
CA GLY A 107 7.88 -0.19 6.80
C GLY A 107 8.67 1.00 7.38
N ALA A 108 9.22 1.86 6.52
CA ALA A 108 9.90 3.08 6.95
C ALA A 108 8.94 4.07 7.63
N SER A 109 7.70 4.18 7.14
CA SER A 109 6.67 5.03 7.73
C SER A 109 6.26 4.54 9.11
N THR A 110 6.00 3.23 9.26
CA THR A 110 5.69 2.61 10.56
C THR A 110 6.83 2.80 11.54
N PHE A 111 8.07 2.60 11.10
CA PHE A 111 9.25 2.84 11.92
C PHE A 111 9.33 4.30 12.39
N ALA A 112 9.13 5.27 11.49
CA ALA A 112 9.14 6.68 11.83
C ALA A 112 8.05 7.05 12.85
N ILE A 113 6.86 6.46 12.76
CA ILE A 113 5.80 6.63 13.77
C ILE A 113 6.28 6.13 15.14
N GLY A 114 6.99 5.01 15.19
CA GLY A 114 7.57 4.48 16.43
C GLY A 114 8.66 5.38 17.05
N LEU A 115 9.28 6.27 16.27
CA LEU A 115 10.27 7.24 16.75
C LEU A 115 9.64 8.58 17.21
N LEU A 116 8.32 8.73 17.14
CA LEU A 116 7.67 9.95 17.62
C LEU A 116 7.96 10.14 19.12
N PRO A 117 8.45 11.32 19.54
CA PRO A 117 8.58 11.63 20.96
C PRO A 117 7.17 11.69 21.57
N THR A 118 6.97 10.95 22.67
CA THR A 118 5.71 10.85 23.42
C THR A 118 5.50 12.05 24.33
#